data_AF-A0A7M7G6B6-F1
#
_entry.id   AF-A0A7M7G6B6-F1
#
_cell.length_a   1.000
_cell.length_b   1.000
_cell.length_c   1.000
_cell.angle_alpha   90.00
_cell.angle_beta   90.00
_cell.angle_gamma   90.00
#
_symmetry.space_group_name_H-M   'P 1'
#
loop_
_entity.id
_entity.type
_entity.pdbx_description
1 polymer ?
#
loop_
_entity_poly.entity_id
_entity_poly.type
_entity_poly.pdbx_seq_one_letter_code
_entity_poly.pdbx_strand_id
1 'polypeptide(L)'
;MARNANRVYLSKSILEMKFMKRTKDKVEKQTYQKEGEDYFSSQQQLPKKTGRYITEASYIFCEDLIEGRLSFQGENPELERLLELEQMEKNPKVENDMDTDVSDAQMAARWRATTKINVRSLDNKKEEVNEDEQEPKRKKPKFLKPVDD
;
A
#
# COMPACT_ATOMS: atom_id res chain seq x y z
N MET A 1 13.81 41.78 10.84
CA MET A 1 13.64 40.31 10.64
C MET A 1 12.89 39.75 11.83
N ALA A 2 11.57 39.55 11.70
CA ALA A 2 10.74 39.03 12.77
C ALA A 2 11.10 37.56 13.03
N ARG A 3 11.62 37.25 14.23
CA ARG A 3 11.81 35.87 14.66
C ARG A 3 10.43 35.24 14.84
N ASN A 4 10.15 34.20 14.07
CA ASN A 4 8.94 33.36 14.20
C ASN A 4 8.89 32.75 15.62
N ALA A 5 8.31 33.48 16.58
CA ALA A 5 8.39 33.17 18.01
C ALA A 5 7.48 32.01 18.47
N ASN A 6 6.62 31.48 17.59
CA ASN A 6 5.57 30.52 17.97
C ASN A 6 5.76 29.11 17.40
N ARG A 7 6.95 28.78 16.87
CA ARG A 7 7.20 27.44 16.33
C ARG A 7 8.34 26.79 17.10
N VAL A 8 7.99 25.78 17.91
CA VAL A 8 8.93 25.04 18.73
C VAL A 8 9.76 24.15 17.80
N TYR A 9 11.04 24.49 17.63
CA TYR A 9 12.01 23.68 16.91
C TYR A 9 13.05 23.14 17.88
N LEU A 10 13.58 21.97 17.54
CA LEU A 10 14.70 21.40 18.27
C LEU A 10 15.98 22.20 17.99
N SER A 11 16.86 22.28 18.98
CA SER A 11 18.14 22.97 18.81
C SER A 11 19.06 22.21 17.85
N LYS A 12 19.96 22.94 17.17
CA LYS A 12 20.89 22.36 16.19
C LYS A 12 21.78 21.28 16.80
N SER A 13 22.28 21.53 18.02
CA SER A 13 23.11 20.58 18.77
C SER A 13 22.38 19.28 19.09
N ILE A 14 21.09 19.33 19.42
CA ILE A 14 20.30 18.12 19.65
C ILE A 14 20.07 17.35 18.35
N LEU A 15 19.82 18.06 17.24
CA LEU A 15 19.58 17.46 15.93
C LEU A 15 20.83 16.77 15.34
N GLU A 16 22.03 17.20 15.74
CA GLU A 16 23.31 16.58 15.38
C GLU A 16 23.59 15.26 16.10
N MET A 17 22.86 14.95 17.19
CA MET A 17 23.07 13.71 17.92
C MET A 17 22.71 12.48 17.08
N LYS A 18 23.44 11.38 17.29
CA LYS A 18 23.31 10.17 16.46
C LYS A 18 21.88 9.59 16.40
N PHE A 19 21.12 9.70 17.49
CA PHE A 19 19.75 9.23 17.55
C PHE A 19 18.76 10.14 16.79
N MET A 20 19.16 11.37 16.46
CA MET A 20 18.35 12.36 15.75
C MET A 20 18.60 12.40 14.25
N LYS A 21 19.49 11.56 13.71
CA LYS A 21 19.83 11.49 12.27
C LYS A 21 18.60 11.48 11.37
N ARG A 22 17.63 10.59 11.62
CA ARG A 22 16.40 10.52 10.82
C ARG A 22 15.59 11.83 10.84
N THR A 23 15.51 12.48 12.00
CA THR A 23 14.80 13.76 12.14
C THR A 23 15.58 14.89 11.48
N LYS A 24 16.92 14.86 11.56
CA LYS A 24 17.81 15.78 10.86
C LYS A 24 17.58 15.72 9.36
N ASP A 25 17.68 14.52 8.79
CA ASP A 25 17.49 14.27 7.36
C ASP A 25 16.09 14.73 6.91
N LYS A 26 15.06 14.51 7.74
CA LYS A 26 13.69 14.96 7.46
C LYS A 26 13.57 16.49 7.46
N VAL A 27 14.17 17.18 8.43
CA VAL A 27 14.15 18.65 8.52
C VAL A 27 14.95 19.27 7.37
N GLU A 28 16.11 18.72 7.05
CA GLU A 28 16.94 19.16 5.91
C GLU A 28 16.21 18.94 4.58
N LYS A 29 15.56 17.80 4.39
CA LYS A 29 14.74 17.56 3.19
C LYS A 29 13.58 18.55 3.07
N GLN A 30 12.89 18.85 4.16
CA GLN A 30 11.79 19.83 4.15
C GLN A 30 12.26 21.25 3.86
N THR A 31 13.40 21.65 4.43
CA THR A 31 13.99 22.97 4.17
C THR A 31 14.47 23.07 2.73
N TYR A 32 15.16 22.06 2.21
CA TYR A 32 15.58 22.00 0.81
C TYR A 32 14.39 22.04 -0.16
N GLN A 33 13.32 21.29 0.12
CA GLN A 33 12.10 21.33 -0.70
C GLN A 33 11.48 22.73 -0.71
N LYS A 34 11.34 23.35 0.46
CA LYS A 34 10.77 24.69 0.57
C LYS A 34 11.62 25.75 -0.14
N GLU A 35 12.94 25.71 0.05
CA GLU A 35 13.88 26.61 -0.63
C GLU A 35 13.88 26.38 -2.14
N GLY A 36 13.78 25.13 -2.58
CA GLY A 36 13.62 24.76 -3.98
C GLY A 36 12.31 25.31 -4.57
N GLU A 37 11.18 25.10 -3.90
CA GLU A 37 9.88 25.65 -4.30
C GLU A 37 9.92 27.17 -4.42
N ASP A 38 10.49 27.87 -3.43
CA ASP A 38 10.64 29.33 -3.46
C ASP A 38 11.53 29.79 -4.63
N TYR A 39 12.63 29.07 -4.91
CA TYR A 39 13.54 29.37 -6.01
C TYR A 39 12.89 29.14 -7.39
N PHE A 40 12.26 27.99 -7.61
CA PHE A 40 11.58 27.66 -8.87
C PHE A 40 10.30 28.49 -9.08
N SER A 41 9.60 28.85 -8.01
CA SER A 41 8.45 29.76 -8.06
C SER A 41 8.86 31.17 -8.51
N SER A 42 10.06 31.62 -8.16
CA SER A 42 10.61 32.90 -8.63
C SER A 42 11.08 32.85 -10.09
N GLN A 43 11.53 31.69 -10.57
CA GLN A 43 11.86 31.44 -11.98
C GLN A 43 10.63 30.96 -12.77
N GLN A 44 9.55 31.74 -12.71
CA GLN A 44 8.44 31.60 -13.66
C GLN A 44 8.84 32.15 -15.02
N GLN A 45 9.60 31.35 -15.77
CA GLN A 45 9.48 31.15 -17.22
C GLN A 45 10.75 30.46 -17.70
N LEU A 46 10.77 29.13 -17.58
CA LEU A 46 11.55 28.31 -18.50
C LEU A 46 11.10 28.70 -19.92
N PRO A 47 12.00 29.10 -20.83
CA PRO A 47 11.62 29.43 -22.18
C PRO A 47 10.93 28.21 -22.79
N LYS A 48 9.64 28.37 -23.16
CA LYS A 48 8.82 27.37 -23.86
C LYS A 48 9.29 27.14 -25.29
N LYS A 49 10.58 26.90 -25.47
CA LYS A 49 11.19 26.52 -26.74
C LYS A 49 11.97 25.25 -26.52
N THR A 50 11.24 24.21 -26.15
CA THR A 50 11.71 22.84 -26.35
C THR A 50 11.54 22.55 -27.84
N GLY A 51 12.60 22.08 -28.49
CA GLY A 51 12.53 21.66 -29.90
C GLY A 51 11.42 20.62 -30.08
N ARG A 52 10.85 20.55 -31.30
CA ARG A 52 9.83 19.54 -31.67
C ARG A 52 10.33 18.10 -31.59
N TYR A 53 11.65 17.92 -31.52
CA TYR A 53 12.34 16.63 -31.55
C TYR A 53 13.29 16.52 -30.37
N ILE A 54 13.37 15.31 -29.82
CA ILE A 54 14.34 14.90 -28.82
C ILE A 54 15.30 13.97 -29.55
N THR A 55 16.59 14.29 -29.53
CA THR A 55 17.62 13.45 -30.14
C THR A 55 18.32 12.70 -29.03
N GLU A 56 18.12 11.38 -29.00
CA GLU A 56 18.78 10.50 -28.05
C GLU A 56 19.74 9.56 -28.79
N ALA A 57 20.89 9.27 -28.20
CA ALA A 57 21.89 8.36 -28.78
C ALA A 57 21.58 6.87 -28.53
N SER A 58 20.49 6.57 -27.84
CA SER A 58 20.07 5.21 -27.49
C SER A 58 18.97 4.70 -28.42
N TYR A 59 19.15 3.46 -28.90
CA TYR A 59 18.14 2.75 -29.71
C TYR A 59 17.05 2.04 -28.89
N ILE A 60 17.15 2.05 -27.55
CA ILE A 60 16.25 1.35 -26.63
C ILE A 60 14.78 1.69 -26.91
N PHE A 61 14.48 2.96 -27.13
CA PHE A 61 13.11 3.45 -27.39
C PHE A 61 12.63 3.21 -28.83
N CYS A 62 13.53 2.98 -29.77
CA CYS A 62 13.18 2.76 -31.17
C CYS A 62 12.88 1.29 -31.46
N GLU A 63 13.55 0.38 -30.74
CA GLU A 63 13.51 -1.07 -31.01
C GLU A 63 12.87 -1.88 -29.86
N ASP A 64 12.32 -1.22 -28.84
CA ASP A 64 11.71 -1.85 -27.65
C ASP A 64 12.59 -2.96 -27.05
N LEU A 65 13.88 -2.64 -26.87
CA LEU A 65 14.89 -3.63 -26.51
C LEU A 65 14.70 -4.13 -25.07
N ILE A 66 14.73 -5.46 -24.89
CA ILE A 66 14.73 -6.10 -23.57
C ILE A 66 16.12 -6.11 -22.93
N GLU A 67 16.18 -6.34 -21.63
CA GLU A 67 17.46 -6.54 -20.95
C GLU A 67 18.16 -7.80 -21.49
N GLY A 68 19.43 -7.65 -21.90
CA GLY A 68 20.16 -8.71 -22.61
C GLY A 68 20.59 -9.92 -21.76
N ARG A 69 20.39 -9.86 -20.44
CA ARG A 69 20.68 -10.98 -19.53
C ARG A 69 19.48 -11.90 -19.45
N LEU A 70 19.58 -13.04 -20.13
CA LEU A 70 18.52 -14.04 -20.21
C LEU A 70 19.02 -15.36 -19.62
N SER A 71 18.12 -16.06 -18.94
CA SER A 71 18.29 -17.46 -18.56
C SER A 71 17.09 -18.25 -19.07
N PHE A 72 17.34 -19.53 -19.35
CA PHE A 72 16.32 -20.44 -19.87
C PHE A 72 16.44 -21.76 -19.14
N GLN A 73 15.34 -22.52 -19.13
CA GLN A 73 15.27 -23.90 -18.62
C GLN A 73 15.65 -24.05 -17.14
N GLY A 74 15.49 -22.99 -16.34
CA GLY A 74 15.74 -23.05 -14.89
C GLY A 74 17.22 -23.02 -14.50
N GLU A 75 18.13 -22.70 -15.43
CA GLU A 75 19.56 -22.52 -15.15
C GLU A 75 19.80 -21.35 -14.17
N ASN A 76 18.92 -20.35 -14.18
CA ASN A 76 18.90 -19.29 -13.19
C ASN A 76 17.45 -18.85 -12.87
N PRO A 77 16.81 -19.46 -11.86
CA PRO A 77 15.41 -19.19 -11.56
C PRO A 77 15.15 -17.76 -11.05
N GLU A 78 16.14 -17.13 -10.43
CA GLU A 78 16.02 -15.73 -9.97
C GLU A 78 15.95 -14.76 -11.16
N LEU A 79 16.75 -14.99 -12.21
CA LEU A 79 16.71 -14.19 -13.42
C LEU A 79 15.43 -14.41 -14.23
N GLU A 80 14.96 -15.65 -14.33
CA GLU A 80 13.69 -15.95 -15.01
C GLU A 80 12.51 -15.25 -14.32
N ARG A 81 12.49 -15.25 -12.98
CA ARG A 81 11.48 -14.55 -12.19
C ARG A 81 11.50 -13.04 -12.41
N LEU A 82 12.67 -12.43 -12.46
CA LEU A 82 12.80 -10.99 -12.72
C LEU A 82 12.30 -10.63 -14.13
N LEU A 83 12.62 -11.47 -15.12
CA LEU A 83 12.17 -11.30 -16.50
C LEU A 83 10.65 -11.43 -16.62
N GLU A 84 10.03 -12.37 -15.90
CA GLU A 84 8.59 -12.53 -15.84
C GLU A 84 7.90 -11.30 -15.24
N LEU A 85 8.42 -10.75 -14.13
CA LEU A 85 7.91 -9.52 -13.53
C LEU A 85 8.01 -8.32 -14.48
N GLU A 86 9.12 -8.17 -15.20
CA GLU A 86 9.28 -7.11 -16.20
C GLU A 86 8.23 -7.24 -17.34
N GLN A 87 7.93 -8.46 -17.77
CA GLN A 87 6.90 -8.72 -18.77
C GLN A 87 5.49 -8.41 -18.26
N MET A 88 5.20 -8.74 -17.00
CA MET A 88 3.93 -8.39 -16.35
C MET A 88 3.76 -6.87 -16.23
N GLU A 89 4.81 -6.13 -15.88
CA GLU A 89 4.79 -4.66 -15.82
C GLU A 89 4.55 -4.03 -17.19
N LYS A 90 5.19 -4.56 -18.25
CA LYS A 90 5.00 -4.07 -19.63
C LYS A 90 3.61 -4.38 -20.18
N ASN A 91 3.03 -5.52 -19.79
CA ASN A 91 1.74 -6.01 -20.30
C ASN A 91 0.75 -6.31 -19.16
N PRO A 92 0.19 -5.29 -18.48
CA PRO A 92 -0.73 -5.48 -17.36
C PRO A 92 -2.08 -6.11 -17.74
N LYS A 93 -2.32 -6.37 -19.03
CA LYS A 93 -3.56 -6.96 -19.53
C LYS A 93 -3.60 -8.48 -19.35
N VAL A 94 -2.44 -9.15 -19.32
CA VAL A 94 -2.37 -10.63 -19.25
C VAL A 94 -2.80 -11.15 -17.87
N GLU A 95 -2.61 -10.34 -16.81
CA GLU A 95 -3.05 -10.67 -15.44
C GLU A 95 -4.59 -10.80 -15.29
N ASN A 96 -5.37 -10.17 -16.18
CA ASN A 96 -6.83 -10.20 -16.07
C ASN A 96 -7.46 -11.46 -16.67
N ASP A 97 -6.69 -12.26 -17.40
CA ASP A 97 -7.11 -13.57 -17.91
C ASP A 97 -6.67 -14.68 -16.93
N MET A 98 -6.79 -14.41 -15.62
CA MET A 98 -6.80 -15.49 -14.64
C MET A 98 -8.02 -16.36 -14.93
N ASP A 99 -7.82 -17.64 -15.21
CA ASP A 99 -8.88 -18.62 -15.40
C ASP A 99 -9.73 -18.70 -14.11
N THR A 100 -10.79 -17.90 -14.05
CA THR A 100 -11.76 -17.98 -12.95
C THR A 100 -12.72 -19.13 -13.24
N ASP A 101 -12.75 -20.12 -12.33
CA ASP A 101 -13.72 -21.23 -12.40
C ASP A 101 -15.19 -20.77 -12.41
N VAL A 102 -15.47 -19.53 -11.97
CA VAL A 102 -16.81 -18.96 -11.86
C VAL A 102 -16.84 -17.59 -12.51
N SER A 103 -17.71 -17.43 -13.51
CA SER A 103 -17.96 -16.12 -14.12
C SER A 103 -18.69 -15.16 -13.16
N ASP A 104 -18.45 -13.86 -13.29
CA ASP A 104 -19.13 -12.81 -12.53
C ASP A 104 -20.66 -12.92 -12.61
N ALA A 105 -21.19 -13.29 -13.78
CA ALA A 105 -22.62 -13.50 -13.99
C ALA A 105 -23.17 -14.63 -13.10
N GLN A 106 -22.43 -15.73 -12.99
CA GLN A 106 -22.80 -16.88 -12.16
C GLN A 106 -22.71 -16.52 -10.66
N MET A 107 -21.67 -15.78 -10.25
CA MET A 107 -21.54 -15.30 -8.87
C MET A 107 -22.70 -14.36 -8.49
N ALA A 108 -23.03 -13.41 -9.36
CA ALA A 108 -24.13 -12.46 -9.14
C ALA A 108 -25.49 -13.17 -9.01
N ALA A 109 -25.74 -14.20 -9.81
CA ALA A 109 -26.96 -15.02 -9.71
C ALA A 109 -27.06 -15.73 -8.35
N ARG A 110 -25.96 -16.33 -7.88
CA ARG A 110 -25.92 -17.02 -6.57
C ARG A 110 -26.11 -16.04 -5.41
N TRP A 111 -25.49 -14.86 -5.47
CA TRP A 111 -25.60 -13.85 -4.41
C TRP A 111 -27.03 -13.31 -4.24
N ARG A 112 -27.73 -13.08 -5.37
CA ARG A 112 -29.15 -12.69 -5.36
C ARG A 112 -30.05 -13.77 -4.75
N ALA A 113 -29.66 -15.04 -4.84
CA ALA A 113 -30.41 -16.15 -4.26
C ALA A 113 -30.19 -16.27 -2.74
N THR A 114 -28.97 -16.02 -2.26
CA THR A 114 -28.61 -16.16 -0.83
C THR A 114 -29.08 -14.99 0.04
N THR A 115 -29.10 -13.75 -0.47
CA THR A 115 -29.57 -12.57 0.28
C THR A 115 -31.06 -12.62 0.66
N LYS A 116 -31.83 -13.58 0.15
CA LYS A 116 -33.23 -13.81 0.53
C LYS A 116 -33.38 -14.58 1.85
N ILE A 117 -32.29 -15.15 2.39
CA ILE A 117 -32.30 -15.83 3.70
C ILE A 117 -32.14 -14.75 4.77
N ASN A 118 -33.28 -14.36 5.36
CA ASN A 118 -33.36 -13.32 6.37
C ASN A 118 -32.78 -13.83 7.69
N VAL A 119 -31.47 -13.69 7.91
CA VAL A 119 -30.78 -14.08 9.17
C VAL A 119 -31.14 -13.22 10.39
N ARG A 120 -32.13 -12.33 10.27
CA ARG A 120 -32.58 -11.41 11.34
C ARG A 120 -33.33 -12.06 12.51
N SER A 121 -33.52 -13.37 12.52
CA SER A 121 -34.24 -14.06 13.61
C SER A 121 -33.34 -14.84 14.58
N LEU A 122 -32.02 -14.66 14.55
CA LEU A 122 -31.11 -15.37 15.46
C LEU A 122 -30.62 -14.54 16.67
N ASP A 123 -31.18 -13.36 16.89
CA ASP A 123 -30.77 -12.53 18.04
C ASP A 123 -31.88 -12.39 19.09
N ASN A 124 -31.59 -12.98 20.26
CA ASN A 124 -32.08 -12.62 21.59
C ASN A 124 -33.53 -13.00 21.98
N LYS A 125 -33.73 -14.27 22.35
CA LYS A 125 -34.77 -14.64 23.32
C LYS A 125 -34.29 -14.17 24.71
N LYS A 126 -34.74 -13.00 25.17
CA LYS A 126 -34.64 -12.61 26.58
C LYS A 126 -35.61 -13.48 27.37
N GLU A 127 -35.08 -14.37 28.21
CA GLU A 127 -35.88 -15.08 29.21
C GLU A 127 -36.22 -14.08 30.33
N GLU A 128 -37.48 -13.66 30.41
CA GLU A 128 -38.04 -13.07 31.63
C GLU A 128 -38.22 -14.20 32.65
N VAL A 129 -37.51 -14.14 33.77
CA VAL A 129 -37.58 -15.12 34.85
C VAL A 129 -38.30 -14.47 36.04
N ASN A 130 -39.48 -15.00 36.39
CA ASN A 130 -40.20 -14.73 37.63
C ASN A 130 -39.36 -15.10 38.86
N GLU A 131 -39.48 -14.35 39.94
CA GLU A 131 -38.57 -14.36 41.10
C GLU A 131 -38.72 -15.55 42.08
N ASP A 132 -39.60 -16.52 41.79
CA ASP A 132 -39.84 -17.67 42.66
C ASP A 132 -39.41 -18.97 41.98
N GLU A 133 -38.10 -19.27 42.08
CA GLU A 133 -37.48 -20.61 42.14
C GLU A 133 -35.96 -20.46 41.93
N GLN A 134 -35.21 -20.49 43.03
CA GLN A 134 -33.76 -20.30 43.05
C GLN A 134 -33.02 -21.59 42.64
N GLU A 135 -32.97 -21.87 41.33
CA GLU A 135 -31.95 -22.78 40.80
C GLU A 135 -30.63 -22.04 40.53
N PRO A 136 -29.47 -22.59 40.94
CA PRO A 136 -28.19 -21.93 40.78
C PRO A 136 -27.79 -21.85 39.29
N LYS A 137 -27.74 -20.61 38.77
CA LYS A 137 -27.28 -20.32 37.39
C LYS A 137 -25.87 -20.89 37.16
N ARG A 138 -25.74 -21.78 36.17
CA ARG A 138 -24.44 -22.38 35.79
C ARG A 138 -23.50 -21.29 35.30
N LYS A 139 -22.28 -21.24 35.85
CA LYS A 139 -21.25 -20.28 35.41
C LYS A 139 -20.78 -20.64 34.00
N LYS A 140 -20.68 -19.63 33.12
CA LYS A 140 -20.15 -19.80 31.76
C LYS A 140 -18.69 -20.28 31.85
N PRO A 141 -18.28 -21.28 31.05
CA PRO A 141 -16.89 -21.74 31.04
C PRO A 141 -15.98 -20.60 30.59
N LYS A 142 -14.82 -20.47 31.25
CA LYS A 142 -13.76 -19.54 30.85
C LYS A 142 -12.75 -20.28 29.97
N PHE A 143 -12.23 -19.60 28.97
CA PHE A 143 -11.17 -20.12 28.11
C PHE A 143 -9.91 -20.38 28.96
N LEU A 144 -9.49 -21.65 29.04
CA LEU A 144 -8.16 -21.99 29.56
C LEU A 144 -7.18 -21.92 28.40
N LYS A 145 -6.13 -21.11 28.58
CA LYS A 145 -5.00 -21.13 27.66
C LYS A 145 -4.23 -22.45 27.84
N PRO A 146 -3.71 -23.05 26.76
CA PRO A 146 -2.81 -24.20 26.85
C PRO A 146 -1.62 -23.92 27.77
N VAL A 147 -1.12 -24.95 28.42
CA VAL A 147 0.14 -24.87 29.17
C VAL A 147 1.26 -24.85 28.14
N ASP A 148 2.15 -23.86 28.24
CA ASP A 148 3.36 -23.79 27.42
C ASP A 148 4.35 -24.85 27.95
N ASP A 149 4.72 -25.82 27.12
CA ASP A 149 5.87 -26.72 27.34
C ASP A 149 7.20 -26.00 27.06
#